data_AF-A0A5J4RNJ1-F1
#
_entry.id   AF-A0A5J4RNJ1-F1
#
_cell.length_a   1.000
_cell.length_b   1.000
_cell.length_c   1.000
_cell.angle_alpha   90.00
_cell.angle_beta   90.00
_cell.angle_gamma   90.00
#
_symmetry.space_group_name_H-M   'P 1'
#
loop_
_entity.id
_entity.type
_entity.pdbx_description
1 polymer ?
#
loop_
_entity_poly.entity_id
_entity_poly.type
_entity_poly.pdbx_seq_one_letter_code
_entity_poly.pdbx_strand_id
1 'polypeptide(L)'
;MNNLIQNYELILKELTNICSHITSFKQIRQPKLSDLELVALNLTAEYISYNSELQIFITIKGTYPDSKIECSVYNKRRRKLFDYTGKIRQCLSEKFSHLSNLFILDSTPIA
;
A
#
# COMPACT_ATOMS: atom_id res chain seq x y z
N MET A 1 11.16 12.65 -12.75
CA MET A 1 9.97 11.91 -12.24
C MET A 1 10.48 10.93 -11.20
N ASN A 2 9.87 10.90 -10.01
CA ASN A 2 10.38 10.05 -8.94
C ASN A 2 9.79 8.64 -9.10
N ASN A 3 10.63 7.61 -9.25
CA ASN A 3 10.19 6.21 -9.45
C ASN A 3 9.20 5.77 -8.36
N LEU A 4 9.34 6.30 -7.15
CA LEU A 4 8.41 6.03 -6.04
C LEU A 4 6.97 6.43 -6.35
N ILE A 5 6.73 7.56 -7.01
CA ILE A 5 5.37 8.08 -7.21
C ILE A 5 4.63 7.28 -8.26
N GLN A 6 5.33 6.91 -9.34
CA GLN A 6 4.76 6.03 -10.36
C GLN A 6 4.39 4.67 -9.75
N ASN A 7 5.28 4.08 -8.96
CA ASN A 7 5.01 2.83 -8.26
C ASN A 7 3.85 2.97 -7.27
N TYR A 8 3.80 4.09 -6.55
CA TYR A 8 2.72 4.42 -5.62
C TYR A 8 1.36 4.50 -6.32
N GLU A 9 1.28 5.21 -7.45
CA GLU A 9 0.04 5.35 -8.22
C GLU A 9 -0.43 3.99 -8.76
N LEU A 10 0.50 3.17 -9.24
CA LEU A 10 0.21 1.82 -9.73
C LEU A 10 -0.31 0.92 -8.60
N ILE A 11 0.41 0.88 -7.47
CA ILE A 11 0.00 0.10 -6.30
C ILE A 11 -1.36 0.57 -5.78
N LEU A 12 -1.58 1.88 -5.69
CA LEU A 12 -2.85 2.44 -5.24
C LEU A 12 -4.01 2.03 -6.15
N LYS A 13 -3.80 2.06 -7.47
CA LYS A 13 -4.80 1.62 -8.46
C LYS A 13 -5.17 0.16 -8.26
N GLU A 14 -4.19 -0.72 -8.14
CA GLU A 14 -4.42 -2.15 -7.94
C GLU A 14 -5.08 -2.45 -6.60
N LEU A 15 -4.64 -1.79 -5.52
CA LEU A 15 -5.27 -1.92 -4.21
C LEU A 15 -6.73 -1.45 -4.22
N THR A 16 -7.05 -0.41 -4.98
CA THR A 16 -8.43 0.06 -5.11
C THR A 16 -9.31 -0.98 -5.80
N ASN A 17 -8.78 -1.68 -6.81
CA ASN A 17 -9.51 -2.73 -7.52
C ASN A 17 -9.73 -3.97 -6.63
N ILE A 18 -8.72 -4.35 -5.85
CA ILE A 18 -8.70 -5.62 -5.11
C ILE A 18 -9.34 -5.47 -3.72
N CYS A 19 -9.02 -4.39 -3.02
CA CYS A 19 -9.28 -4.21 -1.59
C CYS A 19 -10.33 -3.14 -1.27
N SER A 20 -11.14 -2.71 -2.24
CA SER A 20 -12.18 -1.67 -2.04
C SER A 20 -13.19 -1.99 -0.93
N HIS A 21 -13.42 -3.28 -0.66
CA HIS A 21 -14.35 -3.76 0.37
C HIS A 21 -13.78 -3.69 1.79
N ILE A 22 -12.47 -3.54 1.96
CA ILE A 22 -11.83 -3.54 3.27
C ILE A 22 -12.04 -2.17 3.91
N THR A 23 -12.76 -2.16 5.02
CA THR A 23 -13.01 -0.94 5.78
C THR A 23 -11.91 -0.69 6.80
N SER A 24 -11.49 0.57 6.88
CA SER A 24 -10.57 1.07 7.91
C SER A 24 -11.35 1.54 9.14
N PHE A 25 -10.64 1.89 10.20
CA PHE A 25 -11.23 2.49 11.40
C PHE A 25 -11.80 3.89 11.10
N LYS A 26 -12.88 4.23 11.80
CA LYS A 26 -13.56 5.51 11.62
C LYS A 26 -12.76 6.63 12.29
N GLN A 27 -12.39 7.65 11.52
CA GLN A 27 -11.75 8.86 12.04
C GLN A 27 -12.81 9.95 12.31
N ILE A 28 -12.63 10.71 13.40
CA ILE A 28 -13.54 11.82 13.74
C ILE A 28 -13.45 12.94 12.70
N ARG A 29 -12.22 13.27 12.28
CA ARG A 29 -11.95 14.24 11.21
C ARG A 29 -11.62 13.48 9.93
N GLN A 30 -12.18 13.93 8.80
CA GLN A 30 -11.83 13.37 7.51
C GLN A 30 -10.39 13.76 7.14
N PRO A 31 -9.50 12.79 6.90
CA PRO A 31 -8.13 13.08 6.52
C PRO A 31 -8.04 13.50 5.04
N LYS A 32 -7.08 14.36 4.70
CA LYS A 32 -6.79 14.73 3.30
C LYS A 32 -6.27 13.55 2.49
N LEU A 33 -5.40 12.74 3.10
CA LEU A 33 -4.88 11.49 2.54
C LEU A 33 -5.72 10.33 3.07
N SER A 34 -6.33 9.52 2.22
CA SER A 34 -7.17 8.40 2.64
C SER A 34 -6.35 7.31 3.34
N ASP A 35 -7.02 6.41 4.05
CA ASP A 35 -6.34 5.29 4.72
C ASP A 35 -5.71 4.32 3.71
N LEU A 36 -6.39 4.08 2.57
CA LEU A 36 -5.85 3.28 1.48
C LEU A 36 -4.64 3.94 0.82
N GLU A 37 -4.71 5.26 0.58
CA GLU A 37 -3.58 6.04 0.06
C GLU A 37 -2.37 5.96 1.01
N LEU A 38 -2.59 6.00 2.32
CA LEU A 38 -1.52 5.86 3.30
C LEU A 38 -0.87 4.47 3.25
N VAL A 39 -1.70 3.42 3.23
CA VAL A 39 -1.20 2.05 3.13
C VAL A 39 -0.45 1.82 1.83
N ALA A 40 -0.97 2.31 0.69
CA ALA A 40 -0.30 2.23 -0.59
C ALA A 40 1.09 2.89 -0.54
N LEU A 41 1.19 4.08 0.07
CA LEU A 41 2.48 4.77 0.24
C LEU A 41 3.45 3.95 1.10
N ASN A 42 2.95 3.36 2.20
CA ASN A 42 3.75 2.52 3.08
C ASN A 42 4.24 1.24 2.38
N LEU A 43 3.36 0.54 1.65
CA LEU A 43 3.72 -0.66 0.87
C LEU A 43 4.72 -0.33 -0.24
N THR A 44 4.59 0.84 -0.87
CA THR A 44 5.55 1.30 -1.88
C THR A 44 6.92 1.56 -1.26
N ALA A 45 6.96 2.17 -0.07
CA ALA A 45 8.20 2.38 0.66
C ALA A 45 8.86 1.05 1.06
N GLU A 46 8.07 0.08 1.52
CA GLU A 46 8.55 -1.28 1.81
C GLU A 46 9.09 -1.97 0.54
N TYR A 47 8.38 -1.87 -0.58
CA TYR A 47 8.81 -2.41 -1.88
C TYR A 47 10.14 -1.82 -2.35
N ILE A 48 10.35 -0.52 -2.14
CA ILE A 48 11.58 0.19 -2.51
C ILE A 48 12.69 0.02 -1.43
N SER A 49 12.39 -0.64 -0.31
CA SER A 49 13.31 -0.83 0.83
C SER A 49 13.74 0.48 1.52
N TYR A 50 12.82 1.44 1.63
CA TYR A 50 13.03 2.64 2.44
C TYR A 50 12.87 2.34 3.93
N ASN A 51 13.98 2.36 4.64
CA ASN A 51 14.05 1.99 6.06
C ASN A 51 13.73 3.14 7.01
N SER A 52 13.59 4.38 6.50
CA SER A 52 13.25 5.55 7.33
C SER A 52 12.10 6.34 6.73
N GLU A 53 11.20 6.82 7.60
CA GLU A 53 10.06 7.63 7.16
C GLU A 53 10.52 8.98 6.65
N LEU A 54 11.63 9.50 7.18
CA LEU A 54 12.24 10.72 6.68
C LEU A 54 12.63 10.60 5.19
N GLN A 55 13.17 9.46 4.76
CA GLN A 55 13.48 9.23 3.33
C GLN A 55 12.23 9.25 2.46
N ILE A 56 11.11 8.72 2.94
CA ILE A 56 9.83 8.79 2.23
C ILE A 56 9.45 10.26 2.00
N PHE A 57 9.49 11.08 3.05
CA PHE A 57 9.13 12.50 2.98
C PHE A 57 10.10 13.34 2.13
N ILE A 58 11.39 13.02 2.13
CA ILE A 58 12.36 13.63 1.21
C ILE A 58 12.01 13.27 -0.24
N THR A 59 11.66 12.02 -0.50
CA THR A 59 11.37 11.51 -1.85
C THR A 59 10.07 12.09 -2.42
N ILE A 60 9.01 12.18 -1.60
CA ILE A 60 7.72 12.72 -2.06
C ILE A 60 7.70 14.26 -2.09
N LYS A 61 8.75 14.95 -1.61
CA LYS A 61 8.77 16.41 -1.52
C LYS A 61 8.43 17.06 -2.87
N GLY A 62 7.51 18.03 -2.85
CA GLY A 62 7.06 18.75 -4.04
C GLY A 62 6.09 17.95 -4.93
N THR A 63 5.52 16.87 -4.42
CA THR A 63 4.57 16.03 -5.16
C THR A 63 3.22 15.94 -4.46
N TYR A 64 2.25 15.27 -5.07
CA TYR A 64 0.87 15.25 -4.58
C TYR A 64 0.74 14.78 -3.10
N PRO A 65 1.34 13.66 -2.66
CA PRO A 65 1.25 13.20 -1.27
C PRO A 65 1.83 14.18 -0.24
N ASP A 66 2.85 14.95 -0.61
CA ASP A 66 3.55 15.91 0.28
C ASP A 66 2.58 16.99 0.79
N SER A 67 1.69 17.46 -0.07
CA SER A 67 0.69 18.47 0.29
C SER A 67 -0.45 17.95 1.17
N LYS A 68 -0.60 16.61 1.28
CA LYS A 68 -1.75 15.99 1.94
C LYS A 68 -1.50 15.57 3.37
N ILE A 69 -0.27 15.25 3.74
CA ILE A 69 0.03 14.67 5.05
C ILE A 69 1.37 15.13 5.59
N GLU A 70 1.41 15.39 6.89
CA GLU A 70 2.66 15.69 7.60
C GLU A 70 3.30 14.40 8.13
N CYS A 71 4.63 14.38 8.25
CA CYS A 71 5.39 13.22 8.72
C CYS A 71 4.94 12.72 10.10
N SER A 72 4.66 13.61 11.04
CA SER A 72 4.19 13.24 12.38
C SER A 72 2.80 12.58 12.35
N VAL A 73 1.91 13.05 11.48
CA VAL A 73 0.55 12.53 11.29
C VAL A 73 0.59 11.19 10.57
N TYR A 74 1.43 11.06 9.54
CA TYR A 74 1.70 9.81 8.84
C TYR A 74 2.12 8.72 9.82
N ASN A 75 3.12 8.98 10.67
CA ASN A 75 3.62 8.01 11.65
C ASN A 75 2.54 7.56 12.64
N LYS A 76 1.71 8.50 13.13
CA LYS A 76 0.60 8.20 14.03
C LYS A 76 -0.46 7.32 13.35
N ARG A 77 -0.83 7.65 12.12
CA ARG A 77 -1.86 6.92 11.37
C ARG A 77 -1.38 5.55 10.92
N ARG A 78 -0.14 5.43 10.43
CA ARG A 78 0.47 4.16 10.04
C ARG A 78 0.39 3.13 11.16
N ARG A 79 0.71 3.51 12.40
CA ARG A 79 0.59 2.63 13.57
C ARG A 79 -0.85 2.16 13.82
N LYS A 80 -1.83 3.06 13.66
CA LYS A 80 -3.25 2.70 13.81
C LYS A 80 -3.78 1.85 12.66
N LEU A 81 -3.19 1.97 11.47
CA LEU A 81 -3.53 1.22 10.28
C LEU A 81 -2.84 -0.15 10.21
N PHE A 82 -2.16 -0.60 11.27
CA PHE A 82 -1.45 -1.88 11.28
C PHE A 82 -2.38 -3.06 10.93
N ASP A 83 -3.51 -3.18 11.62
CA ASP A 83 -4.48 -4.25 11.37
C ASP A 83 -5.10 -4.14 9.97
N TYR A 84 -5.39 -2.91 9.54
CA TYR A 84 -5.92 -2.63 8.19
C TYR A 84 -4.92 -3.05 7.10
N THR A 85 -3.64 -2.76 7.31
CA THR A 85 -2.55 -3.19 6.42
C THR A 85 -2.43 -4.72 6.40
N GLY A 86 -2.60 -5.37 7.55
CA GLY A 86 -2.64 -6.84 7.65
C GLY A 86 -3.75 -7.44 6.80
N LYS A 87 -4.98 -6.90 6.88
CA LYS A 87 -6.10 -7.34 6.03
C LYS A 87 -5.82 -7.15 4.55
N ILE A 88 -5.21 -6.04 4.16
CA ILE A 88 -4.80 -5.80 2.76
C ILE A 88 -3.77 -6.85 2.31
N ARG A 89 -2.77 -7.16 3.13
CA ARG A 89 -1.78 -8.21 2.81
C ARG A 89 -2.42 -9.59 2.69
N GLN A 90 -3.36 -9.91 3.56
CA GLN A 90 -4.11 -11.17 3.47
C GLN A 90 -4.92 -11.24 2.16
N CYS A 91 -5.66 -10.18 1.82
CA CYS A 91 -6.43 -10.12 0.59
C CYS A 91 -5.54 -10.28 -0.65
N LEU A 92 -4.37 -9.62 -0.67
CA LEU A 92 -3.37 -9.82 -1.70
C LEU A 92 -2.90 -11.28 -1.75
N SER A 93 -2.55 -11.87 -0.60
CA SER A 93 -2.13 -13.27 -0.53
C SER A 93 -3.18 -14.23 -1.07
N GLU A 94 -4.46 -14.03 -0.77
CA GLU A 94 -5.56 -14.86 -1.27
C GLU A 94 -5.69 -14.78 -2.80
N LYS A 95 -5.50 -13.59 -3.39
CA LYS A 95 -5.45 -13.41 -4.84
C LYS A 95 -4.26 -14.14 -5.46
N PHE A 96 -3.08 -14.06 -4.86
CA PHE A 96 -1.89 -14.76 -5.34
C PHE A 96 -2.03 -16.28 -5.21
N SER A 97 -2.61 -16.79 -4.12
CA SER A 97 -2.87 -18.22 -3.94
C SER A 97 -3.83 -18.80 -4.99
N HIS A 98 -4.88 -18.04 -5.34
CA HIS A 98 -5.79 -18.45 -6.42
C HIS A 98 -5.06 -18.53 -7.77
N LEU A 99 -4.15 -17.59 -8.04
CA LEU A 99 -3.33 -17.61 -9.25
C LEU A 99 -2.32 -18.78 -9.22
N SER A 100 -1.61 -19.00 -8.11
CA SER A 100 -0.65 -20.09 -8.01
C SER A 100 -1.31 -21.46 -8.20
N ASN A 101 -2.52 -21.67 -7.68
CA ASN A 101 -3.26 -22.90 -7.91
C ASN A 101 -3.61 -23.12 -9.39
N LEU A 102 -3.78 -22.04 -10.17
CA LEU A 102 -3.97 -22.10 -11.62
C LEU A 102 -2.66 -22.45 -12.36
N PHE A 103 -1.52 -21.91 -11.89
CA PHE A 103 -0.20 -22.10 -12.52
C PHE A 103 0.51 -23.40 -12.10
N ILE A 104 0.17 -24.00 -10.95
CA ILE A 104 0.76 -25.27 -10.50
C ILE A 104 0.33 -26.46 -11.39
N LEU A 105 -0.79 -26.34 -12.11
CA LEU A 105 -1.31 -27.39 -13.00
C LEU A 105 -0.44 -27.65 -14.24
N ASP A 106 0.32 -26.67 -14.73
CA ASP A 106 1.20 -26.83 -15.91
C ASP A 106 2.60 -27.39 -15.57
N SER A 107 2.86 -27.68 -14.29
CA SER A 107 4.15 -28.24 -13.85
C SER A 107 4.18 -29.78 -13.82
N THR A 108 3.20 -30.46 -14.42
CA THR A 108 3.31 -31.91 -14.63
C THR A 108 4.51 -32.21 -15.53
N PRO A 109 5.55 -32.92 -15.05
CA PRO A 109 6.56 -33.42 -15.95
C PRO A 109 5.90 -34.51 -16.79
N ILE A 110 5.86 -34.33 -18.10
CA ILE A 110 5.62 -35.44 -19.02
C ILE A 110 6.84 -36.37 -18.84
N ALA A 111 6.63 -37.46 -18.10
CA ALA A 111 7.54 -38.58 -18.03
C ALA A 111 7.54 -39.35 -19.35
#